data_AF-A0A8C3X2M4-F1
#
_entry.id   AF-A0A8C3X2M4-F1
#
_cell.length_a   1.000
_cell.length_b   1.000
_cell.length_c   1.000
_cell.angle_alpha   90.00
_cell.angle_beta   90.00
_cell.angle_gamma   90.00
#
_symmetry.space_group_name_H-M   'P 1'
#
loop_
_entity.id
_entity.type
_entity.pdbx_description
1 polymer ?
#
loop_
_entity_poly.entity_id
_entity_poly.type
_entity_poly.pdbx_seq_one_letter_code
_entity_poly.pdbx_strand_id
1 'polypeptide(L)' 'MRIALRFLLLTVHLLLFLLAVRSGQNMYLRRLLNTCWRLKGVCRTTCKKHEIFHIFCDLHLQCCIDPSNMPVLTGK' A
#
# COMPACT_ATOMS: atom_id res chain seq x y z
N MET A 1 -33.80 -7.21 -27.62
CA MET A 1 -32.80 -8.13 -27.02
C MET A 1 -31.43 -7.48 -26.73
N ARG A 2 -30.85 -6.67 -27.63
CA ARG A 2 -29.52 -6.03 -27.42
C ARG A 2 -29.47 -5.01 -26.26
N ILE A 3 -30.56 -4.29 -25.99
CA ILE A 3 -30.63 -3.28 -24.92
C ILE A 3 -30.64 -3.93 -23.53
N ALA A 4 -31.43 -4.99 -23.34
CA ALA A 4 -31.48 -5.75 -22.09
C ALA A 4 -30.10 -6.37 -21.74
N LEU A 5 -29.37 -6.87 -22.75
CA LEU A 5 -28.02 -7.39 -22.56
C LEU A 5 -27.03 -6.30 -22.10
N ARG A 6 -27.13 -5.08 -22.64
CA ARG A 6 -26.29 -3.94 -22.21
C ARG A 6 -26.56 -3.56 -20.76
N PHE A 7 -27.82 -3.50 -20.34
CA PHE A 7 -28.18 -3.22 -18.95
C PHE A 7 -27.70 -4.33 -18.00
N LEU A 8 -27.80 -5.60 -18.41
CA LEU A 8 -27.25 -6.72 -17.64
C LEU A 8 -25.72 -6.61 -17.49
N LEU A 9 -25.02 -6.29 -18.58
CA LEU A 9 -23.56 -6.09 -18.55
C LEU A 9 -23.16 -4.95 -17.63
N LEU A 10 -23.85 -3.80 -17.70
CA LEU A 10 -23.59 -2.62 -16.86
C LEU A 10 -23.84 -2.92 -15.38
N THR A 11 -24.93 -3.61 -15.06
CA THR A 11 -25.26 -3.98 -13.67
C THR A 11 -24.24 -4.97 -13.09
N VAL A 12 -23.80 -5.97 -13.86
CA VAL A 12 -22.73 -6.89 -13.47
C VAL A 12 -21.41 -6.14 -13.27
N HIS A 13 -21.06 -5.22 -14.18
CA HIS A 13 -19.84 -4.42 -14.06
C HIS A 13 -19.84 -3.55 -12.79
N LEU A 14 -20.97 -2.90 -12.52
CA LEU A 14 -21.15 -2.09 -11.31
C LEU A 14 -21.04 -2.95 -10.05
N LEU A 15 -21.64 -4.13 -10.03
CA LEU A 15 -21.56 -5.06 -8.90
C LEU A 15 -20.12 -5.53 -8.64
N LEU A 16 -19.37 -5.88 -9.69
CA LEU A 16 -17.96 -6.26 -9.59
C LEU A 16 -17.09 -5.12 -9.05
N PHE A 17 -17.34 -3.88 -9.51
CA PHE A 17 -16.65 -2.70 -9.00
C PHE A 17 -16.93 -2.48 -7.51
N LEU A 18 -18.20 -2.59 -7.10
CA LEU A 18 -18.59 -2.49 -5.69
C LEU A 18 -17.98 -3.61 -4.84
N LEU A 19 -17.88 -4.83 -5.36
CA LEU A 19 -17.23 -5.96 -4.68
C LEU A 19 -15.72 -5.75 -4.57
N ALA A 20 -15.04 -5.21 -5.58
CA ALA A 20 -13.61 -4.89 -5.51
C ALA A 20 -13.33 -3.77 -4.48
N VAL A 21 -14.20 -2.75 -4.43
CA VAL A 21 -14.10 -1.65 -3.46
C VAL A 21 -14.45 -2.11 -2.03
N ARG A 22 -15.50 -2.94 -1.86
CA ARG A 22 -15.90 -3.52 -0.56
C ARG A 22 -14.96 -4.60 -0.08
N SER A 23 -14.36 -5.36 -0.98
CA SER A 23 -13.17 -6.18 -0.74
C SER A 23 -11.94 -5.27 -0.59
N GLY A 24 -12.13 -4.16 0.13
CA GLY A 24 -11.12 -3.19 0.49
C GLY A 24 -9.99 -3.94 1.15
N GLN A 25 -8.92 -4.12 0.37
CA GLN A 25 -7.63 -4.64 0.77
C GLN A 25 -7.68 -5.77 1.80
N ASN A 26 -7.62 -7.00 1.29
CA ASN A 26 -7.27 -8.18 2.07
C ASN A 26 -6.14 -7.79 3.06
N MET A 27 -6.31 -8.06 4.36
CA MET A 27 -5.43 -7.55 5.43
C MET A 27 -3.94 -7.84 5.16
N TYR A 28 -3.69 -8.93 4.44
CA TYR A 28 -2.37 -9.32 3.95
C TYR A 28 -1.76 -8.31 2.96
N LEU A 29 -2.52 -7.88 1.95
CA LEU A 29 -2.09 -6.87 0.98
C LEU A 29 -1.86 -5.52 1.65
N ARG A 30 -2.70 -5.14 2.62
CA ARG A 30 -2.53 -3.91 3.39
C ARG A 30 -1.23 -3.92 4.20
N ARG A 31 -0.85 -5.08 4.75
CA ARG A 31 0.42 -5.24 5.47
C ARG A 31 1.63 -5.11 4.53
N LEU A 32 1.57 -5.69 3.33
CA LEU A 32 2.62 -5.55 2.32
C LEU A 32 2.73 -4.11 1.80
N LEU A 33 1.61 -3.44 1.55
CA LEU A 33 1.58 -2.04 1.13
C LEU A 33 2.11 -1.08 2.21
N ASN A 34 1.95 -1.45 3.49
CA ASN A 34 2.48 -0.68 4.62
C ASN A 34 3.97 -0.97 4.92
N THR A 35 4.62 -1.79 4.10
CA THR A 35 6.06 -2.01 4.19
C THR A 35 6.77 -1.25 3.09
N CYS A 36 7.97 -0.76 3.41
CA CYS A 36 8.81 -0.04 2.49
C CYS A 36 10.22 -0.64 2.48
N TRP A 37 11.10 -0.14 1.61
CA TRP A 37 12.49 -0.60 1.53
C TRP A 37 12.62 -2.13 1.41
N ARG A 38 11.98 -2.75 0.41
CA ARG A 38 11.97 -4.21 0.20
C ARG A 38 11.59 -5.00 1.47
N LEU A 39 10.51 -4.58 2.13
CA LEU A 39 9.99 -5.19 3.37
C LEU A 39 10.89 -5.00 4.62
N LYS A 40 11.97 -4.22 4.53
CA LYS A 40 12.87 -3.94 5.67
C LYS A 40 12.50 -2.68 6.45
N GLY A 41 11.56 -1.89 5.94
CA GLY A 41 11.04 -0.71 6.60
C GLY A 41 9.52 -0.78 6.76
N VAL A 42 9.00 0.07 7.65
CA VAL A 42 7.57 0.16 7.94
C VAL A 42 7.10 1.59 7.74
N CYS A 43 5.97 1.75 7.05
CA CYS A 43 5.32 3.05 6.89
C CYS A 43 4.59 3.41 8.19
N ARG A 44 4.97 4.54 8.81
CA ARG A 44 4.39 5.09 10.05
C ARG A 44 4.13 6.57 9.87
N THR A 45 3.25 7.17 10.67
CA THR A 45 3.08 8.62 10.68
C THR A 45 4.30 9.36 11.22
N THR A 46 5.07 8.73 12.10
CA THR A 46 6.32 9.27 12.65
C THR A 46 7.26 8.11 12.97
N CYS A 47 8.53 8.27 12.59
CA CYS A 47 9.56 7.28 12.90
C CYS A 47 9.93 7.31 14.39
N LYS A 48 10.30 6.15 14.93
CA LYS A 48 10.84 6.07 16.30
C LYS A 48 12.21 6.75 16.37
N LYS A 49 12.63 7.16 17.57
CA LYS A 49 13.93 7.82 17.79
C LYS A 49 15.16 7.05 17.27
N HIS A 50 15.05 5.72 17.14
CA HIS A 50 16.13 4.85 16.67
C HIS A 50 15.98 4.42 15.21
N GLU A 51 14.89 4.81 14.54
CA GLU A 51 14.66 4.52 13.12
C GLU A 51 15.07 5.75 12.28
N ILE A 52 15.55 5.49 11.07
CA ILE A 52 15.90 6.53 10.10
C ILE A 52 14.72 6.76 9.17
N PHE A 53 14.41 8.02 8.91
CA PHE A 53 13.50 8.43 7.85
C PHE A 53 14.16 8.23 6.47
N HIS A 54 13.48 7.52 5.58
CA HIS A 54 13.99 7.28 4.23
C HIS A 54 13.18 8.00 3.14
N ILE A 55 11.86 7.84 3.11
CA ILE A 55 10.95 8.40 2.09
C ILE A 55 9.51 8.46 2.63
N PHE A 56 8.63 9.24 2.02
CA PHE A 56 7.18 9.17 2.29
C PHE A 56 6.52 8.00 1.55
N CYS A 57 5.73 7.20 2.25
CA CYS A 57 4.90 6.15 1.66
C CYS A 57 3.54 6.68 1.16
N ASP A 58 3.01 7.71 1.81
CA ASP A 58 1.73 8.36 1.51
C ASP A 58 1.75 9.80 2.06
N LEU A 59 0.67 10.57 1.85
CA LEU A 59 0.54 11.98 2.25
C LEU A 59 0.96 12.26 3.70
N HIS A 60 0.71 11.33 4.63
CA HIS A 60 1.05 11.47 6.05
C HIS A 60 1.89 10.29 6.58
N LEU A 61 2.32 9.37 5.73
CA LEU A 61 3.06 8.18 6.13
C LEU A 61 4.50 8.29 5.66
N GLN A 62 5.43 8.09 6.57
CA GLN A 62 6.86 8.06 6.37
C GLN A 62 7.41 6.64 6.54
N CYS A 63 8.30 6.25 5.64
CA CYS A 63 9.03 5.01 5.65
C CYS A 63 10.15 5.10 6.69
N CYS A 64 10.02 4.30 7.74
CA CYS A 64 10.96 4.21 8.84
C CYS A 64 11.73 2.89 8.72
N ILE A 65 13.05 3.00 8.72
CA ILE A 65 13.96 1.86 8.54
C ILE A 65 14.90 1.80 9.73
N ASP A 66 15.14 0.61 10.26
CA ASP A 66 16.20 0.41 11.25
C ASP A 66 17.57 0.68 10.61
N PRO A 67 18.47 1.43 11.27
CA PRO A 67 19.81 1.74 10.77
C PRO A 67 20.60 0.48 10.38
N SER A 68 20.39 -0.64 11.07
CA SER A 68 21.03 -1.94 10.77
C SER A 68 20.60 -2.54 9.42
N ASN A 69 19.45 -2.16 8.89
CA ASN A 69 18.94 -2.60 7.59
C ASN A 69 19.42 -1.73 6.44
N MET A 70 20.04 -0.60 6.75
CA MET A 70 20.63 0.30 5.78
C MET A 70 22.03 -0.24 5.42
N PRO A 71 22.38 -0.31 4.11
CA PRO A 71 23.76 -0.60 3.75
C PRO A 71 24.65 0.47 4.38
N VAL A 72 25.77 0.04 4.97
CA VAL A 72 26.79 0.99 5.44
C VAL A 72 27.19 1.83 4.24
N LEU A 73 26.79 3.10 4.24
CA LEU A 73 27.27 4.06 3.27
C LEU A 73 28.74 4.30 3.60
N THR A 74 29.62 3.43 3.09
CA THR A 74 31.06 3.67 3.03
C THR A 74 31.29 4.72 1.94
N GLY A 75 30.86 5.95 2.20
CA GLY A 75 31.37 7.15 1.55
C GLY A 75 32.51 7.66 2.41
N LYS A 76 33.74 7.37 1.99
CA LYS A 76 34.92 8.13 2.43
C LYS A 76 34.87 9.52 1.82
#